data_AF-A0A8A0RKD6-F1
#
_entry.id   AF-A0A8A0RKD6-F1
#
_cell.length_a   1.000
_cell.length_b   1.000
_cell.length_c   1.000
_cell.angle_alpha   90.00
_cell.angle_beta   90.00
_cell.angle_gamma   90.00
#
_symmetry.space_group_name_H-M   'P 1'
#
loop_
_entity.id
_entity.type
_entity.pdbx_description
1 polymer ?
#
loop_
_entity_poly.entity_id
_entity_poly.type
_entity_poly.pdbx_seq_one_letter_code
_entity_poly.pdbx_strand_id
1 'polypeptide(L)'
;MFRENVNHLQKSLFESTNWMNPRINAKLDKSWAPIFYKYVFCNIDEKPFSVLYSDTGRPNFPVNIALSLEYIKHLKNYSDDELIDNFYFNYLVNY
;
A
#
# COMPACT_ATOMS: atom_id res chain seq x y z
N MET A 1 4.82 -16.04 -10.56
CA MET A 1 3.67 -15.62 -11.39
C MET A 1 3.32 -14.17 -11.11
N PHE A 2 3.18 -13.35 -12.15
CA PHE A 2 2.69 -11.99 -12.02
C PHE A 2 1.19 -11.98 -11.71
N ARG A 3 0.77 -11.14 -10.76
CA ARG A 3 -0.63 -10.92 -10.45
C ARG A 3 -0.83 -9.44 -10.14
N GLU A 4 -1.75 -8.80 -10.86
CA GLU A 4 -2.18 -7.43 -10.55
C GLU A 4 -2.90 -7.40 -9.20
N ASN A 5 -2.63 -6.36 -8.41
CA ASN A 5 -3.25 -6.21 -7.12
C ASN A 5 -4.62 -5.55 -7.26
N VAL A 6 -5.67 -6.36 -7.18
CA VAL A 6 -7.06 -5.91 -7.12
C VAL A 6 -7.66 -6.03 -5.72
N ASN A 7 -6.92 -6.61 -4.76
CA ASN A 7 -7.44 -6.94 -3.43
C ASN A 7 -7.79 -5.68 -2.63
N HIS A 8 -7.10 -4.56 -2.88
CA HIS A 8 -7.35 -3.27 -2.22
C HIS A 8 -8.76 -2.69 -2.48
N LEU A 9 -9.49 -3.20 -3.49
CA LEU A 9 -10.86 -2.79 -3.79
C LEU A 9 -11.89 -3.46 -2.86
N GLN A 10 -11.52 -4.58 -2.24
CA GLN A 10 -12.37 -5.33 -1.32
C GLN A 10 -11.94 -5.04 0.12
N LYS A 11 -12.89 -4.55 0.93
CA LYS A 11 -12.65 -4.42 2.37
C LYS A 11 -12.51 -5.79 3.02
N SER A 12 -11.43 -6.00 3.73
CA SER A 12 -11.27 -7.20 4.57
C SER A 12 -12.14 -7.08 5.81
N LEU A 13 -12.78 -8.19 6.21
CA LEU A 13 -13.49 -8.27 7.49
C LEU A 13 -12.56 -8.11 8.68
N PHE A 14 -11.27 -8.46 8.51
CA PHE A 14 -10.29 -8.49 9.58
C PHE A 14 -9.35 -7.28 9.61
N GLU A 15 -9.65 -6.24 8.84
CA GLU A 15 -8.91 -4.97 8.91
C GLU A 15 -9.12 -4.30 10.27
N SER A 16 -8.02 -3.91 10.93
CA SER A 16 -8.04 -3.27 12.24
C SER A 16 -8.75 -1.92 12.24
N THR A 17 -8.79 -1.23 11.09
CA THR A 17 -9.55 0.01 10.87
C THR A 17 -11.05 -0.17 11.08
N ASN A 18 -11.61 -1.38 10.88
CA ASN A 18 -13.03 -1.66 11.09
C ASN A 18 -13.44 -1.62 12.57
N TRP A 19 -12.52 -1.92 13.49
CA TRP A 19 -12.77 -1.91 14.94
C TRP A 19 -12.20 -0.67 15.64
N MET A 20 -11.58 0.22 14.87
CA MET A 20 -10.99 1.45 15.37
C MET A 20 -12.07 2.46 15.78
N ASN A 21 -11.78 3.27 16.80
CA ASN A 21 -12.72 4.28 17.25
C ASN A 21 -13.09 5.24 16.09
N PRO A 22 -14.39 5.51 15.83
CA PRO A 22 -14.83 6.34 14.71
C PRO A 22 -14.16 7.73 14.66
N ARG A 23 -13.81 8.31 15.81
CA ARG A 23 -13.11 9.60 15.88
C ARG A 23 -11.69 9.53 15.33
N ILE A 24 -11.01 8.38 15.50
CA ILE A 24 -9.65 8.21 14.99
C ILE A 24 -9.69 7.84 13.50
N ASN A 25 -10.66 7.03 13.06
CA ASN A 25 -10.90 6.81 11.63
C ASN A 25 -11.16 8.14 10.90
N ALA A 26 -12.01 9.01 11.43
CA ALA A 26 -12.24 10.34 10.86
C ALA A 26 -10.98 11.24 10.83
N LYS A 27 -9.98 10.99 11.69
CA LYS A 27 -8.68 11.67 11.62
C LYS A 27 -7.78 11.07 10.53
N LEU A 28 -7.77 9.74 10.39
CA LEU A 28 -7.06 9.05 9.31
C LEU A 28 -7.62 9.46 7.95
N ASP A 29 -8.93 9.55 7.81
CA ASP A 29 -9.61 9.97 6.57
C ASP A 29 -9.29 11.42 6.16
N LYS A 30 -8.90 12.27 7.11
CA LYS A 30 -8.47 13.66 6.87
C LYS A 30 -6.97 13.81 6.62
N SER A 31 -6.22 12.72 6.74
CA SER A 31 -4.77 12.74 6.54
C SER A 31 -4.41 12.78 5.05
N TRP A 32 -3.12 12.74 4.75
CA TRP A 32 -2.61 12.66 3.38
C TRP A 32 -2.81 11.27 2.75
N ALA A 33 -2.98 10.21 3.56
CA ALA A 33 -3.00 8.83 3.08
C ALA A 33 -4.19 8.52 2.15
N PRO A 34 -5.45 8.94 2.42
CA PRO A 34 -6.56 8.73 1.48
C PRO A 34 -6.36 9.44 0.14
N ILE A 35 -5.73 10.61 0.15
CA ILE A 35 -5.40 11.37 -1.07
C ILE A 35 -4.36 10.60 -1.88
N PHE A 36 -3.28 10.16 -1.22
CA PHE A 36 -2.25 9.34 -1.85
C PHE A 36 -2.82 8.03 -2.41
N TYR A 37 -3.67 7.34 -1.66
CA TYR A 37 -4.34 6.13 -2.10
C TYR A 37 -5.12 6.36 -3.40
N LYS A 38 -5.98 7.39 -3.43
CA LYS A 38 -6.86 7.66 -4.57
C LYS A 38 -6.11 8.09 -5.82
N TYR A 39 -5.11 8.96 -5.69
CA TYR A 39 -4.47 9.60 -6.84
C TYR A 39 -3.15 8.96 -7.27
N VAL A 40 -2.47 8.27 -6.37
CA VAL A 40 -1.19 7.60 -6.66
C VAL A 40 -1.40 6.09 -6.66
N PHE A 41 -1.68 5.50 -5.50
CA PHE A 41 -1.72 4.04 -5.31
C PHE A 41 -2.63 3.32 -6.33
N CYS A 42 -3.89 3.76 -6.46
CA CYS A 42 -4.87 3.15 -7.37
C CYS A 42 -4.56 3.36 -8.86
N ASN A 43 -3.68 4.30 -9.20
CA ASN A 43 -3.36 4.66 -10.59
C ASN A 43 -2.02 4.08 -11.05
N ILE A 44 -1.32 3.32 -10.20
CA ILE A 44 -0.08 2.65 -10.59
C ILE A 44 -0.42 1.47 -11.51
N ASP A 45 0.08 1.51 -12.74
CA ASP A 45 0.00 0.39 -13.68
C ASP A 45 1.10 -0.63 -13.37
N GLU A 46 0.72 -1.83 -12.91
CA GLU A 46 1.65 -2.91 -12.59
C GLU A 46 2.08 -3.71 -13.83
N LYS A 47 1.34 -3.62 -14.95
CA LYS A 47 1.56 -4.43 -16.16
C LYS A 47 2.98 -4.35 -16.73
N PRO A 48 3.67 -3.19 -16.75
CA PRO A 48 5.04 -3.11 -17.24
C PRO A 48 6.02 -4.03 -16.49
N PHE A 49 5.74 -4.37 -15.23
CA PHE A 49 6.58 -5.22 -14.41
C PHE A 49 6.33 -6.72 -14.61
N SER A 50 5.30 -7.09 -15.39
CA SER A 50 4.99 -8.49 -15.68
C SER A 50 6.17 -9.26 -16.28
N VAL A 51 6.99 -8.59 -17.09
CA VAL A 51 8.21 -9.14 -17.72
C VAL A 51 9.24 -9.64 -16.71
N LEU A 52 9.20 -9.16 -15.46
CA LEU A 52 10.12 -9.57 -14.39
C LEU A 52 9.72 -10.91 -13.74
N TYR A 53 8.55 -11.46 -14.06
CA TYR A 53 8.02 -12.65 -13.41
C TYR A 53 7.83 -13.80 -14.39
N SER A 54 8.10 -15.02 -13.91
CA SER A 54 7.79 -16.26 -14.61
C SER A 54 6.36 -16.71 -14.37
N ASP A 55 5.81 -17.50 -15.30
CA ASP A 55 4.48 -18.11 -15.19
C ASP A 55 4.40 -19.21 -14.11
N THR A 56 5.54 -19.73 -13.70
CA THR A 56 5.64 -20.78 -12.67
C THR A 56 6.04 -20.19 -11.32
N GLY A 57 5.54 -20.77 -10.22
CA GLY A 57 5.90 -20.42 -8.85
C GLY A 57 4.84 -19.62 -8.08
N ARG A 58 5.23 -19.04 -6.93
CA ARG A 58 4.33 -18.23 -6.09
C ARG A 58 3.96 -16.91 -6.77
N PRO A 59 2.78 -16.35 -6.47
CA PRO A 59 2.44 -14.98 -6.84
C PRO A 59 3.46 -13.98 -6.30
N ASN A 60 3.62 -12.86 -7.00
CA ASN A 60 4.42 -11.75 -6.54
C ASN A 60 3.84 -11.10 -5.27
N PHE A 61 4.69 -10.35 -4.57
CA PHE A 61 4.20 -9.26 -3.75
C PHE A 61 3.64 -8.17 -4.68
N PRO A 62 2.52 -7.52 -4.32
CA PRO A 62 1.95 -6.43 -5.11
C PRO A 62 2.97 -5.36 -5.49
N VAL A 63 3.11 -5.09 -6.78
CA VAL A 63 4.10 -4.12 -7.29
C VAL A 63 3.66 -2.69 -6.96
N ASN A 64 2.35 -2.43 -6.96
CA ASN A 64 1.81 -1.13 -6.58
C ASN A 64 2.16 -0.73 -5.13
N ILE A 65 2.17 -1.69 -4.18
CA ILE A 65 2.61 -1.46 -2.81
C ILE A 65 4.11 -1.16 -2.78
N ALA A 66 4.94 -1.95 -3.47
CA ALA A 66 6.38 -1.74 -3.51
C ALA A 66 6.75 -0.35 -4.06
N LEU A 67 6.14 0.07 -5.16
CA LEU A 67 6.34 1.42 -5.73
C LEU A 67 5.82 2.52 -4.82
N SER A 68 4.67 2.30 -4.18
CA SER A 68 4.11 3.27 -3.24
C SER A 68 5.02 3.49 -2.05
N LEU A 69 5.62 2.43 -1.51
CA LEU A 69 6.61 2.52 -0.44
C LEU A 69 7.84 3.32 -0.88
N GLU A 70 8.35 3.08 -2.10
CA GLU A 70 9.46 3.86 -2.65
C GLU A 70 9.10 5.35 -2.77
N TYR A 71 7.90 5.69 -3.25
CA TYR A 71 7.46 7.09 -3.28
C TYR A 71 7.35 7.71 -1.88
N ILE A 72 6.82 6.97 -0.92
CA ILE A 72 6.67 7.45 0.47
C ILE A 72 8.04 7.66 1.12
N LYS A 73 9.00 6.77 0.86
CA LYS A 73 10.38 6.90 1.31
C LYS A 73 10.97 8.25 0.91
N HIS A 74 10.87 8.62 -0.37
CA HIS A 74 11.37 9.91 -0.87
C HIS A 74 10.51 11.10 -0.41
N LEU A 75 9.19 10.94 -0.32
CA LEU A 75 8.29 12.00 0.16
C LEU A 75 8.58 12.38 1.61
N LYS A 76 8.97 11.42 2.44
CA LYS A 76 9.24 11.59 3.88
C LYS A 76 10.71 11.65 4.24
N ASN A 77 11.60 11.42 3.26
CA ASN A 77 13.04 11.25 3.45
C ASN A 77 13.37 10.19 4.51
N TYR A 78 12.68 9.04 4.45
CA TYR A 78 12.95 7.91 5.34
C TYR A 78 14.16 7.11 4.87
N SER A 79 14.87 6.51 5.84
CA SER A 79 15.74 5.37 5.54
C SER A 79 14.92 4.12 5.20
N ASP A 80 15.55 3.10 4.61
CA ASP A 80 14.89 1.83 4.35
C ASP A 80 14.38 1.17 5.64
N ASP A 81 15.20 1.16 6.70
CA ASP A 81 14.82 0.59 7.98
C ASP A 81 13.61 1.32 8.60
N GLU A 82 13.63 2.66 8.57
CA GLU A 82 12.52 3.47 9.06
C GLU A 82 11.24 3.26 8.25
N LEU A 83 11.36 3.12 6.93
CA LEU A 83 10.21 2.86 6.05
C LEU A 83 9.55 1.53 6.40
N ILE A 84 10.35 0.49 6.63
CA ILE A 84 9.86 -0.84 6.99
C ILE A 84 9.14 -0.81 8.34
N ASP A 85 9.72 -0.15 9.34
CA ASP A 85 9.06 0.03 10.64
C ASP A 85 7.75 0.82 10.50
N ASN A 86 7.75 1.91 9.74
CA ASN A 86 6.54 2.67 9.47
C ASN A 86 5.48 1.83 8.73
N PHE A 87 5.86 1.01 7.76
CA PHE A 87 4.92 0.16 7.05
C PHE A 87 4.21 -0.82 8.00
N TYR A 88 4.91 -1.37 8.99
CA TYR A 88 4.30 -2.31 9.94
C TYR A 88 3.47 -1.63 11.04
N PHE A 89 3.88 -0.46 11.53
CA PHE A 89 3.28 0.13 12.74
C PHE A 89 2.47 1.41 12.48
N ASN A 90 2.59 2.03 11.30
CA ASN A 90 1.94 3.29 10.98
C ASN A 90 0.78 3.09 9.99
N TYR A 91 -0.45 3.29 10.48
CA TYR A 91 -1.67 3.25 9.67
C TYR A 91 -1.71 4.19 8.46
N LEU A 92 -0.85 5.21 8.41
CA LEU A 92 -0.77 6.13 7.26
C LEU A 92 0.06 5.56 6.10
N VAL A 93 0.87 4.53 6.36
CA VAL A 93 1.80 3.92 5.41
C VAL A 93 1.48 2.43 5.18
N ASN A 94 0.65 1.83 6.04
CA ASN A 94 0.18 0.45 5.93
C ASN A 94 -0.88 0.32 4.81
N TYR A 95 -0.43 -0.09 3.63
CA TYR A 95 -1.25 -0.34 2.42
C TYR A 95 -1.37 -1.84 2.11
#